data_AF-A0A7G9YV61-F1
#
_entry.id   AF-A0A7G9YV61-F1
#
_cell.length_a   1.000
_cell.length_b   1.000
_cell.length_c   1.000
_cell.angle_alpha   90.00
_cell.angle_beta   90.00
_cell.angle_gamma   90.00
#
_symmetry.space_group_name_H-M   'P 1'
#
loop_
_entity.id
_entity.type
_entity.pdbx_description
1 polymer ?
#
loop_
_entity_poly.entity_id
_entity_poly.type
_entity_poly.pdbx_seq_one_letter_code
_entity_poly.pdbx_strand_id
1 'polypeptide(L)'
;MKYVKSAAEIVGRNLKKGAIVILESTVYPGVTEEVVAPILEEESGLKCGRDFKIGYSPERINPGDEAHALNKVTKIVAGMNENKEY
;
A
#
# COMPACT_ATOMS: atom_id res chain seq x y z
N MET A 1 4.57 -12.61 8.57
CA MET A 1 3.81 -12.13 7.38
C MET A 1 2.38 -12.67 7.24
N LYS A 2 1.92 -13.64 8.06
CA LYS A 2 0.58 -14.27 7.92
C LYS A 2 -0.58 -13.27 7.86
N TYR A 3 -0.58 -12.27 8.73
CA TYR A 3 -1.68 -11.29 8.82
C TYR A 3 -1.75 -10.34 7.62
N VAL A 4 -0.61 -9.83 7.15
CA VAL A 4 -0.54 -8.93 5.99
C VAL A 4 -1.02 -9.65 4.72
N LYS A 5 -0.61 -10.90 4.52
CA LYS A 5 -1.06 -11.72 3.38
C LYS A 5 -2.57 -11.97 3.41
N SER A 6 -3.08 -12.41 4.56
CA SER A 6 -4.52 -12.65 4.72
C SER A 6 -5.36 -11.38 4.52
N ALA A 7 -4.88 -10.23 4.99
CA ALA A 7 -5.53 -8.95 4.72
C ALA A 7 -5.51 -8.61 3.23
N ALA A 8 -4.37 -8.80 2.55
CA ALA A 8 -4.24 -8.57 1.11
C ALA A 8 -5.20 -9.47 0.31
N GLU A 9 -5.38 -10.74 0.68
CA GLU A 9 -6.33 -11.65 0.03
C GLU A 9 -7.78 -11.18 0.15
N ILE A 10 -8.16 -10.65 1.31
CA ILE A 10 -9.52 -10.12 1.55
C ILE A 10 -9.72 -8.82 0.74
N VAL A 11 -8.72 -7.94 0.74
CA VAL A 11 -8.77 -6.69 -0.03
C VAL A 11 -8.83 -6.97 -1.52
N GLY A 12 -8.01 -7.89 -2.03
CA GLY A 12 -7.95 -8.27 -3.45
C GLY A 12 -9.30 -8.75 -3.98
N ARG A 13 -9.97 -9.65 -3.26
CA ARG A 13 -11.32 -10.16 -3.63
C ARG A 13 -12.41 -9.09 -3.72
N ASN A 14 -12.20 -7.94 -3.07
CA ASN A 14 -13.16 -6.82 -3.05
C ASN A 14 -12.63 -5.58 -3.78
N LEU A 15 -11.47 -5.70 -4.43
CA LEU A 15 -10.79 -4.57 -5.05
C LEU A 15 -11.53 -4.13 -6.31
N LYS A 16 -11.58 -2.81 -6.51
CA LYS A 16 -12.23 -2.19 -7.67
C LYS A 16 -11.20 -1.47 -8.52
N LYS A 17 -11.45 -1.42 -9.83
CA LYS A 17 -10.66 -0.57 -10.74
C LYS A 17 -10.72 0.90 -10.30
N GLY A 18 -9.58 1.56 -10.31
CA GLY A 18 -9.36 2.92 -9.81
C GLY A 18 -9.02 3.01 -8.32
N ALA A 19 -9.01 1.90 -7.57
CA ALA A 19 -8.71 1.91 -6.14
C ALA A 19 -7.24 2.25 -5.85
N ILE A 20 -7.01 2.79 -4.64
CA ILE A 20 -5.69 3.00 -4.06
C ILE A 20 -5.62 2.20 -2.76
N VAL A 21 -4.61 1.35 -2.64
CA VAL A 21 -4.35 0.53 -1.45
C VAL A 21 -3.12 1.09 -0.73
N ILE A 22 -3.21 1.29 0.58
CA ILE A 22 -2.10 1.78 1.39
C ILE A 22 -1.74 0.74 2.45
N LEU A 23 -0.50 0.25 2.42
CA LEU A 23 0.04 -0.61 3.45
C LEU A 23 0.63 0.24 4.57
N GLU A 24 0.12 0.10 5.80
CA GLU A 24 0.62 0.85 6.97
C GLU A 24 1.32 -0.01 8.03
N SER A 25 1.20 -1.34 7.94
CA SER A 25 1.91 -2.26 8.82
C SER A 25 3.42 -2.12 8.67
N THR A 26 4.17 -2.14 9.77
CA THR A 26 5.63 -2.21 9.73
C THR A 26 6.06 -3.51 9.03
N VAL A 27 6.67 -3.38 7.87
CA VAL A 27 7.16 -4.49 7.05
C VAL A 27 8.58 -4.22 6.56
N TYR A 28 9.27 -5.26 6.11
CA TYR A 28 10.56 -5.11 5.45
C TYR A 28 10.41 -4.41 4.08
N PRO A 29 11.44 -3.70 3.60
CA PRO A 29 11.47 -3.20 2.23
C PRO A 29 11.14 -4.30 1.21
N GLY A 30 10.40 -3.95 0.15
CA GLY A 30 9.98 -4.89 -0.90
C GLY A 30 8.66 -5.62 -0.61
N VAL A 31 8.15 -5.63 0.64
CA VAL A 31 6.90 -6.36 0.94
C VAL A 31 5.69 -5.80 0.19
N THR A 32 5.64 -4.49 -0.07
CA THR A 32 4.55 -3.86 -0.83
C THR A 32 4.53 -4.38 -2.26
N GLU A 33 5.68 -4.41 -2.92
CA GLU A 33 5.85 -4.72 -4.34
C GLU A 33 5.96 -6.22 -4.63
N GLU A 34 6.63 -6.97 -3.77
CA GLU A 34 6.96 -8.38 -3.97
C GLU A 34 5.96 -9.35 -3.33
N VAL A 35 5.14 -8.86 -2.39
CA VAL A 35 4.19 -9.70 -1.64
C VAL A 35 2.75 -9.20 -1.74
N VAL A 36 2.49 -7.94 -1.40
CA VAL A 36 1.11 -7.45 -1.35
C VAL A 36 0.56 -7.20 -2.75
N ALA A 37 1.31 -6.54 -3.63
CA ALA A 37 0.85 -6.28 -5.00
C ALA A 37 0.51 -7.58 -5.77
N PRO A 38 1.34 -8.65 -5.77
CA PRO A 38 0.99 -9.90 -6.44
C PRO A 38 -0.30 -10.55 -5.92
N ILE A 39 -0.52 -10.56 -4.60
CA ILE A 39 -1.76 -11.10 -4.01
C ILE A 39 -2.98 -10.29 -4.45
N LEU A 40 -2.87 -8.96 -4.47
CA LEU A 40 -3.95 -8.10 -4.94
C LEU A 40 -4.26 -8.33 -6.42
N GLU A 41 -3.24 -8.50 -7.27
CA GLU A 41 -3.46 -8.84 -8.68
C GLU A 41 -4.12 -10.20 -8.87
N GLU A 42 -3.65 -11.21 -8.15
CA GLU A 42 -4.16 -12.59 -8.23
C GLU A 42 -5.64 -12.68 -7.84
N GLU A 43 -6.01 -12.08 -6.70
CA GLU A 43 -7.35 -12.20 -6.14
C GLU A 43 -8.38 -11.28 -6.82
N SER A 44 -7.94 -10.18 -7.44
CA SER A 44 -8.84 -9.21 -8.10
C SER A 44 -8.94 -9.40 -9.62
N GLY A 45 -7.95 -10.03 -10.25
CA GLY A 45 -7.78 -10.03 -11.70
C GLY A 45 -7.41 -8.67 -12.31
N LEU A 46 -7.12 -7.66 -11.48
CA LEU A 46 -6.70 -6.32 -11.89
C LEU A 46 -5.18 -6.21 -11.94
N LYS A 47 -4.66 -5.23 -12.69
CA LYS A 47 -3.21 -4.96 -12.75
C LYS A 47 -2.80 -3.75 -11.92
N CYS A 48 -1.79 -3.92 -11.08
CA CYS A 48 -1.18 -2.86 -10.30
C CYS A 48 -0.54 -1.83 -11.25
N GLY A 49 -0.63 -0.54 -10.92
CA GLY A 49 -0.17 0.58 -11.74
C GLY A 49 -1.08 0.93 -12.93
N ARG A 50 -1.90 -0.01 -13.40
CA ARG A 50 -2.86 0.21 -14.50
C ARG A 50 -4.31 0.35 -14.01
N ASP A 51 -4.77 -0.63 -13.25
CA ASP A 51 -6.16 -0.73 -12.81
C ASP A 51 -6.33 -0.36 -11.33
N PHE A 52 -5.29 -0.47 -10.50
CA PHE A 52 -5.27 0.03 -9.14
C PHE A 52 -3.86 0.51 -8.78
N LYS A 53 -3.72 1.28 -7.70
CA LYS A 53 -2.42 1.73 -7.19
C LYS A 53 -2.19 1.19 -5.78
N ILE A 54 -0.94 0.99 -5.43
CA ILE A 54 -0.54 0.62 -4.06
C ILE A 54 0.54 1.58 -3.57
N GLY A 55 0.56 1.89 -2.28
CA GLY A 55 1.59 2.67 -1.61
C GLY A 55 1.90 2.15 -0.21
N TYR A 56 2.99 2.64 0.38
CA TYR A 56 3.44 2.25 1.71
C TYR A 56 3.57 3.47 2.63
N SER A 57 2.76 3.51 3.69
CA SER A 57 2.77 4.56 4.70
C SER A 57 2.91 3.94 6.09
N PRO A 58 4.13 3.64 6.55
CA PRO A 58 4.32 3.09 7.88
C PRO A 58 3.78 4.05 8.94
N GLU A 59 3.10 3.52 9.94
CA GLU A 59 2.73 4.29 11.12
C GLU A 59 3.99 4.86 11.80
N ARG A 60 3.96 6.15 12.16
CA ARG A 60 5.07 6.85 12.84
C ARG A 60 4.55 7.65 14.02
N ILE A 61 4.20 6.96 15.11
CA ILE A 61 3.93 7.60 16.39
C ILE A 61 5.23 7.59 17.19
N ASN A 62 5.83 8.76 17.42
CA ASN A 62 6.82 8.94 18.48
C ASN A 62 6.07 9.19 19.80
N PRO A 63 6.13 8.29 20.79
CA PRO A 63 5.52 8.55 22.08
C PRO A 63 6.23 9.75 22.75
N GLY A 64 5.50 10.85 22.96
CA GLY A 64 5.99 12.07 23.63
C GLY A 64 6.30 13.27 22.72
N ASP A 65 6.03 13.20 21.42
CA ASP A 65 6.30 14.31 20.48
C ASP A 65 4.99 14.98 20.02
N GLU A 66 4.51 15.95 20.81
CA GLU A 66 3.31 16.74 20.48
C GLU A 66 3.50 17.68 19.26
N ALA A 67 4.73 17.91 18.81
CA ALA A 67 5.04 18.80 17.69
C ALA A 67 4.84 18.13 16.30
N HIS A 68 4.95 16.79 16.25
CA HIS A 68 4.76 15.94 15.07
C HIS A 68 3.45 15.14 15.14
N ALA A 69 2.35 15.82 15.43
CA ALA A 69 1.01 15.24 15.39
C ALA A 69 0.69 14.57 14.03
N LEU A 70 -0.23 13.60 14.05
CA LEU A 70 -0.62 12.71 12.93
C LEU A 70 -0.85 13.45 11.59
N ASN A 71 -1.25 14.72 11.66
CA ASN A 71 -1.53 15.62 10.54
C ASN A 71 -0.28 16.17 9.80
N LYS A 72 0.94 15.95 10.31
CA LYS A 72 2.19 16.42 9.67
C LYS A 72 3.05 15.29 9.06
N VAL A 73 2.61 14.04 9.14
CA VAL A 73 3.38 12.91 8.60
C VAL A 73 3.29 12.91 7.08
N THR A 74 4.42 13.13 6.39
CA THR A 74 4.52 12.97 4.94
C THR A 74 4.23 11.52 4.56
N LYS A 75 3.03 11.30 4.04
CA LYS A 75 2.61 10.00 3.50
C LYS A 75 3.42 9.72 2.24
N ILE A 76 4.25 8.67 2.25
CA ILE A 76 4.96 8.22 1.04
C ILE A 76 3.96 7.40 0.22
N VAL A 77 3.47 7.98 -0.88
CA VAL A 77 2.70 7.24 -1.88
C VAL A 77 3.66 6.89 -3.00
N ALA A 78 4.19 5.67 -2.98
CA ALA A 78 4.96 5.14 -4.10
C ALA A 78 4.00 4.82 -5.24
N GLY A 79 3.69 5.80 -6.09
CA GLY A 79 2.93 5.55 -7.30
C GLY A 79 3.73 4.64 -8.23
N MET A 80 3.38 3.35 -8.28
CA MET A 80 3.87 2.43 -9.30
C MET A 80 3.29 2.85 -10.65
N ASN A 81 3.90 3.85 -11.29
CA ASN A 81 3.57 4.30 -12.64
C ASN A 81 4.77 4.02 -13.56
N GLU A 82 4.54 3.37 -14.69
CA GLU A 82 5.49 3.37 -15.82
C GLU A 82 5.34 4.61 -16.73
N ASN A 83 4.22 5.34 -16.64
CA ASN A 83 4.00 6.51 -17.48
C ASN A 83 4.74 7.75 -16.95
N LYS A 84 5.85 8.07 -17.62
CA LYS A 84 6.50 9.38 -17.65
C LYS A 84 5.77 10.29 -18.66
N GLU A 85 4.53 10.66 -18.40
CA GLU A 85 3.93 11.79 -19.11
C GLU A 85 4.04 13.03 -18.23
N TYR A 86 4.95 13.92 -18.65
CA TYR A 86 5.06 15.31 -18.20
C TYR A 86 4.19 16.19 -19.09
#